data_AF-A0A519KWX2-F1
#
_entry.id   AF-A0A519KWX2-F1
#
_cell.length_a   1.000
_cell.length_b   1.000
_cell.length_c   1.000
_cell.angle_alpha   90.00
_cell.angle_beta   90.00
_cell.angle_gamma   90.00
#
_symmetry.space_group_name_H-M   'P 1'
#
loop_
_entity.id
_entity.type
_entity.pdbx_description
1 polymer ?
#
loop_
_entity_poly.entity_id
_entity_poly.type
_entity_poly.pdbx_seq_one_letter_code
_entity_poly.pdbx_strand_id
1 'polypeptide(L)'
;MAKAKTPSGRRPQNAQPAIAGSAVAADAPTPKKRTSIPQFASQVRAEGRKIVWPTRKETWITSVMVFIMVAIATVFFAVVDFGLTRLSQFVLALGQ
;
A
#
# COMPACT_ATOMS: atom_id res chain seq x y z
N MET A 1 58.04 35.77 22.55
CA MET A 1 57.85 34.38 22.08
C MET A 1 57.97 33.46 23.30
N ALA A 2 57.13 32.41 23.40
CA ALA A 2 56.98 31.44 24.51
C ALA A 2 56.31 32.00 25.79
N LYS A 3 55.08 31.64 26.20
CA LYS A 3 54.32 30.37 26.41
C LYS A 3 54.61 29.71 27.78
N ALA A 4 53.48 29.46 28.48
CA ALA A 4 53.24 28.52 29.58
C ALA A 4 53.65 28.93 31.00
N LYS A 5 52.68 28.98 31.94
CA LYS A 5 52.25 27.82 32.74
C LYS A 5 51.25 28.25 33.82
N THR A 6 49.96 28.02 33.56
CA THR A 6 48.87 28.15 34.53
C THR A 6 48.91 26.97 35.51
N PRO A 7 48.84 27.17 36.84
CA PRO A 7 48.73 26.06 37.77
C PRO A 7 47.30 25.52 37.77
N SER A 8 47.24 24.21 37.55
CA SER A 8 46.06 23.36 37.62
C SER A 8 45.41 23.44 39.02
N GLY A 9 44.25 24.10 39.08
CA GLY A 9 43.36 24.12 40.24
C GLY A 9 42.14 23.24 39.97
N ARG A 10 42.20 22.00 40.46
CA ARG A 10 41.11 21.03 40.54
C ARG A 10 39.89 21.69 41.20
N ARG A 11 38.75 21.80 40.50
CA ARG A 11 37.49 22.25 41.07
C ARG A 11 36.39 21.21 40.82
N PRO A 12 35.65 20.79 41.86
CA PRO A 12 34.78 19.63 41.83
C PRO A 12 33.52 19.89 40.99
N GLN A 13 33.10 18.83 40.33
CA GLN A 13 31.82 18.65 39.67
C GLN A 13 30.71 18.67 40.73
N ASN A 14 29.57 19.28 40.38
CA ASN A 14 28.31 19.34 41.14
C ASN A 14 28.14 20.52 42.11
N ALA A 15 27.63 21.61 41.56
CA ALA A 15 26.59 22.39 42.21
C ALA A 15 25.62 22.86 41.11
N GLN A 16 24.46 22.22 41.05
CA GLN A 16 23.33 22.62 40.23
C GLN A 16 22.70 23.88 40.86
N PRO A 17 22.46 24.97 40.09
CA PRO A 17 21.43 25.93 40.41
C PRO A 17 20.35 25.88 39.33
N ALA A 18 19.11 25.62 39.71
CA ALA A 18 18.10 26.66 39.92
C ALA A 18 17.60 27.29 38.61
N ILE A 19 16.45 26.79 38.17
CA ILE A 19 15.28 27.54 37.66
C ILE A 19 15.52 29.00 37.23
N ALA A 20 15.68 29.22 35.93
CA ALA A 20 15.15 30.42 35.25
C ALA A 20 15.38 30.30 33.73
N GLY A 21 14.32 30.47 32.96
CA GLY A 21 14.42 30.74 31.53
C GLY A 21 14.34 29.51 30.65
N SER A 22 13.15 28.92 30.57
CA SER A 22 12.69 28.24 29.35
C SER A 22 12.57 29.28 28.24
N ALA A 23 13.71 29.79 27.77
CA ALA A 23 13.78 30.45 26.49
C ALA A 23 13.45 29.37 25.46
N VAL A 24 12.28 29.53 24.85
CA VAL A 24 11.88 28.86 23.62
C VAL A 24 13.01 29.10 22.62
N ALA A 25 13.98 28.19 22.60
CA ALA A 25 14.90 28.06 21.49
C ALA A 25 14.01 27.71 20.31
N ALA A 26 13.76 28.73 19.49
CA ALA A 26 13.04 28.64 18.25
C ALA A 26 13.65 27.49 17.43
N ASP A 27 12.94 26.37 17.40
CA ASP A 27 13.25 25.24 16.55
C ASP A 27 12.99 25.73 15.12
N ALA A 28 14.07 25.99 14.40
CA ALA A 28 14.02 26.50 13.04
C ALA A 28 13.25 25.51 12.15
N PRO A 29 12.27 25.96 11.34
CA PRO A 29 11.55 25.07 10.46
C PRO A 29 12.48 24.66 9.31
N THR A 30 13.18 23.55 9.47
CA THR A 30 13.87 22.90 8.36
C THR A 30 12.81 22.54 7.30
N PRO A 31 13.05 22.86 6.02
CA PRO A 31 12.07 22.64 4.97
C PRO A 31 11.80 21.13 4.87
N LYS A 32 10.63 20.74 5.36
CA LYS A 32 10.11 19.37 5.32
C LYS A 32 10.06 18.94 3.86
N LYS A 33 11.09 18.20 3.42
CA LYS A 33 11.20 17.69 2.05
C LYS A 33 9.90 16.93 1.76
N ARG A 34 9.10 17.47 0.84
CA ARG A 34 7.79 16.92 0.48
C ARG A 34 8.02 15.47 0.04
N THR A 35 7.52 14.54 0.84
CA THR A 35 7.54 13.09 0.61
C THR A 35 8.88 12.52 0.15
N SER A 36 9.79 12.27 1.08
CA SER A 36 10.90 11.36 0.79
C SER A 36 10.33 9.96 0.54
N ILE A 37 10.78 9.27 -0.52
CA ILE A 37 10.45 7.87 -0.86
C ILE A 37 10.39 6.95 0.39
N PRO A 38 11.34 7.00 1.35
CA PRO A 38 11.25 6.18 2.56
C PRO A 38 10.05 6.50 3.47
N GLN A 39 9.63 7.76 3.56
CA GLN A 39 8.45 8.15 4.34
C GLN A 39 7.15 7.66 3.68
N PHE A 40 7.07 7.72 2.35
CA PHE A 40 5.93 7.17 1.60
C PHE A 40 5.80 5.65 1.78
N ALA A 41 6.91 4.90 1.73
CA ALA A 41 6.89 3.45 1.98
C ALA A 41 6.36 3.11 3.39
N SER A 42 6.69 3.94 4.40
CA SER A 42 6.17 3.77 5.76
C SER A 42 4.66 4.03 5.85
N GLN A 43 4.14 5.01 5.10
CA GLN A 43 2.71 5.31 5.02
C GLN A 43 1.95 4.20 4.28
N VAL A 44 2.46 3.69 3.16
CA VAL A 44 1.86 2.57 2.42
C VAL A 44 1.81 1.31 3.28
N ARG A 45 2.84 1.03 4.08
CA ARG A 45 2.82 -0.10 5.03
C ARG A 45 1.78 0.10 6.14
N ALA A 46 1.61 1.33 6.64
CA ALA A 46 0.61 1.65 7.64
C ALA A 46 -0.83 1.51 7.10
N GLU A 47 -1.09 1.95 5.87
CA GLU A 47 -2.38 1.77 5.19
C GLU A 47 -2.60 0.32 4.74
N GLY A 48 -1.55 -0.38 4.28
CA GLY A 48 -1.61 -1.77 3.86
C GLY A 48 -2.01 -2.74 4.98
N ARG A 49 -1.74 -2.39 6.24
CA ARG A 49 -2.20 -3.15 7.41
C ARG A 49 -3.72 -3.06 7.64
N LYS A 50 -4.39 -2.07 7.04
CA LYS A 50 -5.86 -1.93 7.10
C LYS A 50 -6.55 -2.79 6.03
N ILE A 51 -5.79 -3.35 5.08
CA ILE A 51 -6.32 -4.22 4.03
C ILE A 51 -6.60 -5.59 4.64
N VAL A 52 -7.88 -5.93 4.77
CA VAL A 52 -8.31 -7.28 5.10
C VAL A 52 -8.26 -8.09 3.81
N TRP A 53 -7.25 -8.96 3.69
CA TRP A 53 -7.16 -9.86 2.54
C TRP A 53 -8.19 -10.97 2.66
N PRO A 54 -8.91 -11.29 1.57
CA PRO A 54 -9.96 -12.29 1.59
C PRO A 54 -9.35 -13.65 1.95
N THR A 55 -10.11 -14.43 2.74
CA THR A 55 -9.71 -15.80 3.03
C THR A 55 -9.87 -16.66 1.78
N ARG A 56 -9.12 -17.78 1.66
CA ARG A 56 -9.29 -18.72 0.53
C ARG A 56 -10.73 -19.19 0.36
N LYS A 57 -11.50 -19.26 1.45
CA LYS A 57 -12.91 -19.66 1.44
C LYS A 57 -13.77 -18.58 0.76
N GLU A 58 -13.57 -17.32 1.08
CA GLU A 58 -14.29 -16.20 0.45
C GLU A 58 -13.97 -16.07 -1.04
N THR A 59 -12.69 -16.20 -1.41
CA THR A 59 -12.30 -16.22 -2.82
C THR A 59 -12.96 -17.37 -3.57
N TRP A 60 -13.02 -18.56 -2.96
CA TRP A 60 -13.68 -19.71 -3.58
C TRP A 60 -15.18 -19.51 -3.76
N ILE A 61 -15.87 -19.00 -2.74
CA ILE A 61 -17.32 -18.75 -2.79
C ILE A 61 -17.65 -17.72 -3.88
N THR A 62 -16.92 -16.60 -3.93
CA THR A 62 -17.14 -15.56 -4.95
C THR A 62 -16.83 -16.08 -6.36
N SER A 63 -15.76 -16.87 -6.52
CA SER A 63 -15.44 -17.52 -7.80
C SER A 63 -16.53 -18.50 -8.24
N VAL A 64 -17.03 -19.35 -7.34
CA VAL A 64 -18.10 -20.32 -7.65
C VAL A 64 -19.39 -19.61 -8.04
N MET A 65 -19.75 -18.52 -7.34
CA MET A 65 -20.93 -17.74 -7.69
C MET A 65 -20.86 -17.20 -9.14
N VAL A 66 -19.70 -16.65 -9.53
CA VAL A 66 -19.47 -16.19 -10.91
C VAL A 66 -19.43 -17.38 -11.88
N PHE A 67 -18.81 -18.49 -11.49
CA PHE A 67 -18.67 -19.69 -12.31
C PHE A 67 -20.04 -20.27 -12.69
N ILE A 68 -21.01 -20.26 -11.78
CA ILE A 68 -22.38 -20.71 -12.06
C ILE A 68 -23.03 -19.84 -13.15
N MET A 69 -22.92 -18.52 -13.05
CA MET A 69 -23.43 -17.61 -14.08
C MET A 69 -22.76 -17.86 -15.44
N VAL A 70 -21.45 -18.03 -15.46
CA VAL A 70 -20.69 -18.33 -16.68
C VAL A 70 -21.14 -19.67 -17.27
N ALA A 71 -21.30 -20.71 -16.45
CA ALA A 71 -21.74 -22.03 -16.91
C ALA A 71 -23.12 -21.96 -17.60
N ILE A 72 -24.07 -21.22 -17.02
CA ILE A 72 -25.39 -21.00 -17.65
C ILE A 72 -25.24 -20.29 -18.99
N ALA A 73 -24.46 -19.21 -19.05
CA ALA A 73 -24.21 -18.47 -20.29
C ALA A 73 -23.54 -19.37 -21.36
N THR A 74 -22.58 -20.21 -20.98
CA THR A 74 -21.94 -21.16 -21.89
C THR A 74 -22.93 -22.16 -22.46
N VAL A 75 -23.83 -22.71 -21.63
CA VAL A 75 -24.88 -23.63 -22.12
C VAL A 75 -25.82 -22.91 -23.08
N PHE A 76 -26.24 -21.68 -22.77
CA PHE A 76 -27.09 -20.88 -23.66
C PHE A 76 -26.41 -20.64 -25.02
N PHE A 77 -25.17 -20.17 -25.03
CA PHE A 77 -24.44 -19.95 -26.28
C PHE A 77 -24.27 -21.25 -27.07
N ALA A 78 -23.91 -22.36 -26.42
CA ALA A 78 -23.78 -23.65 -27.10
C ALA A 78 -25.07 -24.09 -27.83
N VAL A 79 -26.25 -23.84 -27.25
CA VAL A 79 -27.54 -24.11 -27.91
C VAL A 79 -27.75 -23.20 -29.11
N VAL A 80 -27.44 -21.90 -28.97
CA VAL A 80 -27.55 -20.93 -30.06
C VAL A 80 -26.61 -21.28 -31.20
N ASP A 81 -25.34 -21.57 -30.91
CA ASP A 81 -24.33 -21.97 -31.90
C ASP A 81 -24.74 -23.24 -32.65
N PHE A 82 -25.30 -24.22 -31.93
CA PHE A 82 -25.84 -25.43 -32.54
C PHE A 82 -27.03 -25.12 -33.47
N GLY A 83 -27.96 -24.28 -33.02
CA GLY A 83 -29.09 -23.83 -33.81
C GLY A 83 -28.66 -23.09 -35.09
N LEU A 84 -27.70 -22.17 -34.96
CA LEU A 84 -27.13 -21.42 -36.08
C LEU A 84 -26.40 -22.34 -37.07
N THR A 85 -25.67 -23.34 -36.59
CA THR A 85 -25.00 -24.33 -37.44
C THR A 85 -26.01 -25.15 -38.25
N ARG A 86 -27.11 -25.59 -37.62
CA ARG A 86 -28.17 -26.33 -38.33
C ARG A 86 -28.92 -25.45 -39.32
N LEU A 87 -29.17 -24.19 -38.95
CA LEU A 87 -29.82 -23.22 -39.82
C LEU A 87 -28.96 -22.91 -41.04
N SER A 88 -27.66 -22.69 -40.86
CA SER A 88 -26.76 -22.37 -41.97
C SER A 88 -26.62 -23.54 -42.95
N GLN A 89 -26.55 -24.78 -42.44
CA GLN A 89 -26.58 -25.99 -43.28
C GLN A 89 -27.88 -26.12 -44.07
N PHE A 90 -29.02 -25.81 -43.46
CA PHE A 90 -30.32 -25.82 -44.15
C PHE A 90 -30.38 -24.77 -45.26
N VAL A 91 -29.86 -23.56 -45.02
CA VAL A 91 -29.80 -22.49 -46.04
C VAL A 91 -28.90 -22.88 -47.21
N LEU A 92 -27.73 -23.48 -46.96
CA LEU A 92 -26.84 -23.96 -48.01
C LEU A 92 -27.47 -25.13 -48.81
N ALA A 93 -28.23 -26.00 -48.14
CA ALA A 93 -28.94 -27.10 -48.78
C ALA A 93 -30.11 -26.65 -49.69
N LEU A 94 -30.67 -25.45 -49.46
CA LEU A 94 -31.67 -24.85 -50.35
C LEU A 94 -31.08 -24.22 -51.61
N GLY A 95 -29.76 -23.96 -51.63
CA GLY A 95 -29.05 -23.34 -52.76
C GLY A 95 -28.28 -24.32 -53.65
N GLN A 96 -28.21 -25.59 -53.27
CA GLN A 96 -27.74 -26.72 -54.10
C GLN A 96 -28.94 -27.32 -54.84
#